data_AF-A0A7J8HG48-F1
#
_entry.id   AF-A0A7J8HG48-F1
#
_cell.length_a   1.000
_cell.length_b   1.000
_cell.length_c   1.000
_cell.angle_alpha   90.00
_cell.angle_beta   90.00
_cell.angle_gamma   90.00
#
_symmetry.space_group_name_H-M   'P 1'
#
loop_
_entity.id
_entity.type
_entity.pdbx_description
1 polymer ?
#
loop_
_entity_poly.entity_id
_entity_poly.type
_entity_poly.pdbx_seq_one_letter_code
_entity_poly.pdbx_strand_id
1 'polypeptide(L)'
;MDRSKPTTKNGPRWHSLVAKYSLKDLADATLIGCDRFVRVFHLDPGLLVGLWKRAEELAFVVASLHFHQLVERSTLGSAAAPYELPPHTPLLDDSPEYGLHGYQLHIDIHSSGTFSLCSTFRNLFTKKGCIENGYAKLIVIHFQNSAEHLPLVGKVGLSWRTDVFDGCIKSCAVMDLTLLDEYRKPFWCFSSPVCMRPSPSPSGGPHFAGETYCIEHKDAAGTVHVQLVWLEETEEYFIVSLVLYLSTARINRWFGTEY
;
A
#
# COMPACT_ATOMS: atom_id res chain seq x y z
N MET A 1 17.68 42.24 21.62
CA MET A 1 16.33 41.75 22.00
C MET A 1 15.70 41.34 20.68
N ASP A 2 15.55 40.07 20.32
CA ASP A 2 14.90 39.01 21.08
C ASP A 2 15.79 37.78 21.35
N ARG A 3 15.60 37.24 22.54
CA ARG A 3 16.43 36.26 23.21
C ARG A 3 16.02 34.87 22.71
N SER A 4 16.94 34.14 22.07
CA SER A 4 16.80 32.72 21.75
C SER A 4 16.35 31.96 23.00
N LYS A 5 15.10 31.50 23.02
CA LYS A 5 14.60 30.64 24.10
C LYS A 5 15.44 29.36 24.13
N PRO A 6 15.90 28.90 25.29
CA PRO A 6 16.56 27.61 25.39
C PRO A 6 15.52 26.53 25.11
N THR A 7 15.76 25.73 24.07
CA THR A 7 14.96 24.56 23.74
C THR A 7 14.98 23.59 24.92
N THR A 8 13.81 23.09 25.27
CA THR A 8 13.55 22.21 26.41
C THR A 8 14.42 20.95 26.33
N LYS A 9 15.09 20.62 27.45
CA LYS A 9 16.16 19.60 27.56
C LYS A 9 15.76 18.15 27.29
N ASN A 10 14.50 17.86 26.94
CA ASN A 10 13.96 16.49 26.96
C ASN A 10 13.37 16.00 25.61
N GLY A 11 13.64 16.70 24.50
CA GLY A 11 13.23 16.24 23.16
C GLY A 11 14.38 15.54 22.41
N PRO A 12 14.08 14.67 21.41
CA PRO A 12 15.10 14.17 20.49
C PRO A 12 15.83 15.38 19.88
N ARG A 13 17.15 15.48 20.08
CA ARG A 13 17.96 16.62 19.62
C ARG A 13 18.15 16.66 18.11
N TRP A 14 17.57 15.70 17.41
CA TRP A 14 17.80 15.48 16.01
C TRP A 14 16.50 15.05 15.35
N HIS A 15 16.16 15.77 14.28
CA HIS A 15 14.97 15.55 13.48
C HIS A 15 15.44 15.25 12.06
N SER A 16 14.93 14.16 11.49
CA SER A 16 15.11 13.83 10.08
C SER A 16 13.80 14.10 9.34
N LEU A 17 13.89 14.77 8.20
CA LEU A 17 12.77 14.96 7.30
C LEU A 17 12.45 13.64 6.61
N VAL A 18 11.24 13.12 6.81
CA VAL A 18 10.80 11.88 6.13
C VAL A 18 10.13 12.19 4.80
N ALA A 19 9.21 13.15 4.80
CA ALA A 19 8.48 13.61 3.62
C ALA A 19 7.93 15.02 3.87
N LYS A 20 7.66 15.74 2.78
CA LYS A 20 7.06 17.08 2.81
C LYS A 20 5.85 17.08 1.88
N TYR A 21 4.73 17.57 2.39
CA TYR A 21 3.46 17.60 1.67
C TYR A 21 2.97 19.04 1.51
N SER A 22 2.40 19.34 0.34
CA SER A 22 1.68 20.60 0.10
C SER A 22 0.19 20.36 0.32
N LEU A 23 -0.40 21.07 1.28
CA LEU A 23 -1.86 21.04 1.49
C LEU A 23 -2.60 22.04 0.57
N LYS A 24 -1.87 22.85 -0.21
CA LYS A 24 -2.47 23.84 -1.11
C LYS A 24 -3.20 23.18 -2.28
N ASP A 25 -2.76 21.98 -2.65
CA ASP A 25 -3.22 21.24 -3.81
C ASP A 25 -4.19 20.12 -3.40
N LEU A 26 -4.85 20.24 -2.24
CA LEU A 26 -5.81 19.23 -1.78
C LEU A 26 -7.01 19.09 -2.75
N ALA A 27 -7.27 20.12 -3.57
CA ALA A 27 -8.23 20.04 -4.67
C ALA A 27 -7.85 18.99 -5.72
N ASP A 28 -6.55 18.76 -5.94
CA ASP A 28 -6.02 17.76 -6.86
C ASP A 28 -5.74 16.41 -6.16
N ALA A 29 -5.90 16.36 -4.83
CA ALA A 29 -5.69 15.15 -4.05
C ALA A 29 -6.82 14.13 -4.24
N THR A 30 -6.47 12.84 -4.21
CA THR A 30 -7.46 11.78 -4.42
C THR A 30 -8.37 11.67 -3.20
N LEU A 31 -9.67 11.94 -3.37
CA LEU A 31 -10.68 11.62 -2.36
C LEU A 31 -10.76 10.10 -2.20
N ILE A 32 -10.43 9.61 -1.00
CA ILE A 32 -10.45 8.18 -0.68
C ILE A 32 -11.80 7.75 -0.11
N GLY A 33 -12.41 8.59 0.72
CA GLY A 33 -13.68 8.24 1.37
C GLY A 33 -14.24 9.36 2.24
N CYS A 34 -15.40 9.11 2.83
CA CYS A 34 -16.03 10.04 3.76
C CYS A 34 -16.96 9.31 4.73
N ASP A 35 -17.31 9.97 5.83
CA ASP A 35 -18.39 9.54 6.72
C ASP A 35 -19.36 10.70 7.00
N ARG A 36 -20.16 10.64 8.07
CA ARG A 36 -21.10 11.71 8.43
C ARG A 36 -20.43 13.06 8.76
N PHE A 37 -19.18 13.07 9.19
CA PHE A 37 -18.48 14.26 9.67
C PHE A 37 -17.32 14.70 8.80
N VAL A 38 -16.57 13.76 8.22
CA VAL A 38 -15.30 14.04 7.54
C VAL A 38 -15.28 13.56 6.10
N ARG A 39 -14.45 14.21 5.27
CA ARG A 39 -13.94 13.71 3.99
C ARG A 39 -12.45 13.44 4.14
N VAL A 40 -11.96 12.40 3.49
CA VAL A 40 -10.56 12.00 3.60
C VAL A 40 -9.89 11.98 2.25
N PHE A 41 -8.75 12.63 2.19
CA PHE A 41 -7.91 12.78 1.01
C PHE A 41 -6.60 12.05 1.21
N HIS A 42 -6.11 11.45 0.14
CA HIS A 42 -4.78 10.85 0.08
C HIS A 42 -3.81 11.79 -0.60
N LEU A 43 -2.66 11.98 0.05
CA LEU A 43 -1.52 12.71 -0.44
C LEU A 43 -0.33 11.74 -0.51
N ASP A 44 0.21 11.59 -1.71
CA ASP A 44 1.37 10.75 -1.91
C ASP A 44 2.65 11.39 -1.35
N PRO A 45 3.54 10.61 -0.71
CA PRO A 45 3.37 9.19 -0.39
C PRO A 45 2.64 8.96 0.96
N GLY A 46 1.56 8.17 0.98
CA GLY A 46 1.05 7.52 2.20
C GLY A 46 0.46 8.43 3.29
N LEU A 47 0.15 9.69 3.00
CA LEU A 47 -0.46 10.60 3.97
C LEU A 47 -1.96 10.70 3.75
N LEU A 48 -2.73 10.47 4.81
CA LEU A 48 -4.17 10.70 4.85
C LEU A 48 -4.50 11.97 5.61
N VAL A 49 -5.33 12.81 5.00
CA VAL A 49 -5.80 14.07 5.57
C VAL A 49 -7.32 14.03 5.66
N GLY A 50 -7.85 14.04 6.88
CA GLY A 50 -9.28 14.16 7.14
C GLY A 50 -9.69 15.61 7.34
N LEU A 51 -10.67 16.09 6.58
CA LEU A 51 -11.26 17.42 6.71
C LEU A 51 -12.72 17.34 7.19
N TRP A 52 -13.12 18.25 8.06
CA TRP A 52 -14.51 18.42 8.45
C TRP A 52 -15.37 18.83 7.26
N LYS A 53 -16.53 18.19 7.08
CA LYS A 53 -17.47 18.51 6.00
C LYS A 53 -18.07 19.92 6.09
N ARG A 54 -18.24 20.46 7.31
CA ARG A 54 -18.91 21.76 7.53
C ARG A 54 -18.01 22.97 7.32
N ALA A 55 -16.74 22.86 7.70
CA ALA A 55 -15.82 24.00 7.74
C ALA A 55 -14.60 23.83 6.83
N GLU A 56 -14.42 22.64 6.22
CA GLU A 56 -13.21 22.24 5.47
C GLU A 56 -11.90 22.38 6.28
N GLU A 57 -12.02 22.49 7.60
CA GLU A 57 -10.89 22.52 8.53
C GLU A 57 -10.32 21.11 8.75
N LEU A 58 -9.04 21.06 9.13
CA LEU A 58 -8.34 19.82 9.43
C LEU A 58 -8.94 19.12 10.66
N ALA A 59 -9.37 17.87 10.46
CA ALA A 59 -9.87 17.00 11.53
C ALA A 59 -8.75 16.11 12.08
N PHE A 60 -8.04 15.40 11.20
CA PHE A 60 -6.96 14.51 11.59
C PHE A 60 -5.96 14.30 10.44
N VAL A 61 -4.78 13.80 10.79
CA VAL A 61 -3.74 13.37 9.86
C VAL A 61 -3.26 11.99 10.26
N VAL A 62 -3.17 11.07 9.30
CA VAL A 62 -2.57 9.75 9.50
C VAL A 62 -1.44 9.58 8.49
N ALA A 63 -0.26 9.21 8.98
CA ALA A 63 0.89 8.89 8.13
C ALA A 63 1.11 7.38 8.11
N SER A 64 1.02 6.78 6.93
CA SER A 64 1.31 5.37 6.68
C SER A 64 2.80 5.23 6.34
N LEU A 65 3.55 4.61 7.24
CA LEU A 65 5.00 4.45 7.13
C LEU A 65 5.36 2.98 7.23
N HIS A 66 5.78 2.39 6.12
CA HIS A 66 6.27 1.02 6.12
C HIS A 66 7.54 0.90 6.97
N PHE A 67 7.67 -0.18 7.74
CA PHE A 67 8.78 -0.36 8.68
C PHE A 67 10.15 -0.49 7.99
N HIS A 68 10.18 -1.02 6.77
CA HIS A 68 11.41 -1.15 6.00
C HIS A 68 12.15 0.19 5.89
N GLN A 69 13.38 0.23 6.42
CA GLN A 69 14.27 1.39 6.44
C GLN A 69 13.73 2.63 7.16
N LEU A 70 12.69 2.47 7.99
CA LEU A 70 12.08 3.59 8.70
C LEU A 70 13.05 4.20 9.71
N VAL A 71 13.86 3.37 10.38
CA VAL A 71 14.87 3.83 11.34
C VAL A 71 15.92 4.67 10.63
N GLU A 72 16.49 4.17 9.53
CA GLU A 72 17.48 4.85 8.71
C GLU A 72 16.93 6.18 8.18
N ARG A 73 15.72 6.16 7.61
CA ARG A 73 15.03 7.39 7.17
C ARG A 73 14.83 8.40 8.30
N SER A 74 14.60 7.93 9.51
CA SER A 74 14.36 8.78 10.68
C SER A 74 15.66 9.22 11.37
N THR A 75 16.79 8.57 11.10
CA THR A 75 18.06 8.71 11.85
C THR A 75 19.30 8.85 10.97
N LEU A 76 19.20 9.01 9.65
CA LEU A 76 20.36 9.28 8.80
C LEU A 76 20.13 10.48 7.87
N GLY A 77 18.90 11.01 7.83
CA GLY A 77 18.59 12.23 7.11
C GLY A 77 18.90 13.49 7.92
N SER A 78 18.45 14.62 7.40
CA SER A 78 18.60 15.92 8.05
C SER A 78 17.26 16.61 8.22
N ALA A 79 17.20 17.70 8.97
CA ALA A 79 15.98 18.49 9.10
C ALA A 79 15.50 19.13 7.78
N ALA A 80 16.38 19.24 6.77
CA ALA A 80 16.09 19.92 5.51
C ALA A 80 15.97 18.96 4.31
N ALA A 81 16.53 17.76 4.38
CA ALA A 81 16.58 16.81 3.28
C ALA A 81 16.32 15.38 3.78
N PRO A 82 15.46 14.61 3.10
CA PRO A 82 15.28 13.19 3.39
C PRO A 82 16.57 12.40 3.21
N TYR A 83 16.68 11.29 3.94
CA TYR A 83 17.75 10.33 3.73
C TYR A 83 17.57 9.65 2.37
N GLU A 84 18.60 9.72 1.52
CA GLU A 84 18.68 8.95 0.29
C GLU A 84 19.41 7.64 0.55
N LEU A 85 18.79 6.53 0.15
CA LEU A 85 19.38 5.22 0.29
C LEU A 85 20.54 5.05 -0.69
N PRO A 86 21.61 4.35 -0.29
CA PRO A 86 22.65 3.96 -1.22
C PRO A 86 22.04 3.23 -2.43
N PRO A 87 22.57 3.46 -3.65
CA PRO A 87 22.10 2.75 -4.83
C PRO A 87 22.20 1.24 -4.63
N HIS A 88 21.13 0.52 -4.95
CA HIS A 88 21.17 -0.94 -4.98
C HIS A 88 22.24 -1.39 -5.98
N THR A 89 23.13 -2.27 -5.56
CA THR A 89 24.07 -2.94 -6.46
C THR A 89 23.37 -4.13 -7.08
N PRO A 90 23.17 -4.17 -8.41
CA PRO A 90 22.41 -5.22 -9.04
C PRO A 90 22.97 -6.60 -8.72
N LEU A 91 22.08 -7.54 -8.41
CA LEU A 91 22.41 -8.96 -8.32
C LEU A 91 22.18 -9.55 -9.71
N LEU A 92 23.26 -9.83 -10.44
CA LEU A 92 23.15 -10.39 -11.79
C LEU A 92 22.31 -11.68 -11.75
N ASP A 93 21.21 -11.67 -12.50
CA ASP A 93 20.40 -12.86 -12.73
C ASP A 93 21.15 -13.77 -13.72
N ASP A 94 21.50 -14.96 -13.23
CA ASP A 94 22.24 -15.96 -14.01
C ASP A 94 21.34 -16.70 -15.01
N SER A 95 20.00 -16.55 -14.94
CA SER A 95 19.08 -17.31 -15.80
C SER A 95 17.80 -16.54 -16.18
N PRO A 96 17.93 -15.35 -16.80
CA PRO A 96 16.80 -14.46 -17.10
C PRO A 96 15.78 -15.09 -18.08
N GLU A 97 16.18 -16.10 -18.84
CA GLU A 97 15.33 -16.87 -19.74
C GLU A 97 14.17 -17.61 -19.06
N TYR A 98 14.31 -17.97 -17.77
CA TYR A 98 13.26 -18.66 -17.02
C TYR A 98 12.21 -17.70 -16.44
N GLY A 99 12.49 -16.39 -16.47
CA GLY A 99 11.66 -15.36 -15.84
C GLY A 99 11.89 -15.25 -14.34
N LEU A 100 11.01 -14.49 -13.69
CA LEU A 100 11.15 -14.15 -12.28
C LEU A 100 10.65 -15.28 -11.39
N HIS A 101 11.40 -15.65 -10.36
CA HIS A 101 11.03 -16.74 -9.46
C HIS A 101 11.53 -16.50 -8.04
N GLY A 102 11.11 -17.34 -7.10
CA GLY A 102 11.57 -17.28 -5.71
C GLY A 102 11.00 -16.11 -4.88
N TYR A 103 10.07 -15.32 -5.44
CA TYR A 103 9.52 -14.17 -4.73
C TYR A 103 8.66 -14.60 -3.54
N GLN A 104 8.69 -13.79 -2.48
CA GLN A 104 7.83 -13.95 -1.31
C GLN A 104 7.08 -12.64 -1.04
N LEU A 105 5.75 -12.70 -1.01
CA LEU A 105 4.90 -11.57 -0.68
C LEU A 105 4.42 -11.68 0.77
N HIS A 106 4.55 -10.60 1.51
CA HIS A 106 3.80 -10.35 2.73
C HIS A 106 2.85 -9.18 2.49
N ILE A 107 1.57 -9.36 2.83
CA ILE A 107 0.53 -8.35 2.66
C ILE A 107 -0.37 -8.32 3.88
N ASP A 108 -0.58 -7.11 4.39
CA ASP A 108 -1.50 -6.84 5.47
C ASP A 108 -2.51 -5.78 5.04
N ILE A 109 -3.79 -6.00 5.35
CA ILE A 109 -4.85 -5.00 5.20
C ILE A 109 -5.41 -4.76 6.58
N HIS A 110 -5.31 -3.52 7.06
CA HIS A 110 -5.62 -3.22 8.45
C HIS A 110 -6.22 -1.82 8.62
N SER A 111 -6.78 -1.58 9.80
CA SER A 111 -7.32 -0.30 10.22
C SER A 111 -7.20 -0.17 11.72
N SER A 112 -6.65 0.96 12.19
CA SER A 112 -6.64 1.43 13.58
C SER A 112 -6.64 0.33 14.66
N GLY A 113 -5.66 -0.57 14.59
CA GLY A 113 -5.41 -1.64 15.57
C GLY A 113 -6.02 -3.01 15.26
N THR A 114 -6.79 -3.15 14.18
CA THR A 114 -7.38 -4.43 13.73
C THR A 114 -6.89 -4.80 12.34
N PHE A 115 -6.50 -6.07 12.16
CA PHE A 115 -6.11 -6.63 10.87
C PHE A 115 -7.31 -7.34 10.23
N SER A 116 -7.65 -6.97 9.00
CA SER A 116 -8.61 -7.67 8.16
C SER A 116 -7.94 -8.75 7.31
N LEU A 117 -6.68 -8.56 6.95
CA LEU A 117 -5.83 -9.55 6.30
C LEU A 117 -4.44 -9.48 6.91
N CYS A 118 -3.85 -10.65 7.14
CA CYS A 118 -2.41 -10.80 7.34
C CYS A 118 -2.01 -12.11 6.66
N SER A 119 -1.19 -12.02 5.61
CA SER A 119 -0.88 -13.19 4.78
C SER A 119 0.54 -13.17 4.24
N THR A 120 1.08 -14.37 4.01
CA THR A 120 2.37 -14.57 3.38
C THR A 120 2.25 -15.61 2.27
N PHE A 121 2.67 -15.23 1.07
CA PHE A 121 2.71 -16.09 -0.11
C PHE A 121 4.17 -16.32 -0.50
N ARG A 122 4.52 -17.56 -0.82
CA ARG A 122 5.90 -17.98 -1.10
C ARG A 122 5.98 -18.62 -2.47
N ASN A 123 7.21 -18.65 -3.01
CA ASN A 123 7.52 -19.26 -4.29
C ASN A 123 6.70 -18.65 -5.44
N LEU A 124 6.48 -17.34 -5.38
CA LEU A 124 5.83 -16.61 -6.46
C LEU A 124 6.78 -16.55 -7.66
N PHE A 125 6.24 -16.77 -8.85
CA PHE A 125 7.00 -16.77 -10.09
C PHE A 125 6.18 -16.23 -11.25
N THR A 126 6.86 -15.74 -12.27
CA THR A 126 6.28 -15.43 -13.57
C THR A 126 7.25 -15.81 -14.68
N LYS A 127 6.71 -16.36 -15.76
CA LYS A 127 7.51 -16.77 -16.91
C LYS A 127 7.85 -15.54 -17.74
N LYS A 128 8.99 -15.57 -18.44
CA LYS A 128 9.40 -14.49 -19.36
C LYS A 128 8.32 -14.12 -20.38
N GLY A 129 7.57 -15.11 -20.90
CA GLY A 129 6.46 -14.88 -21.82
C GLY A 129 5.24 -14.17 -21.23
N CYS A 130 5.22 -13.91 -19.92
CA CYS A 130 4.18 -13.14 -19.22
C CYS A 130 4.65 -11.72 -18.86
N ILE A 131 5.80 -11.29 -19.40
CA ILE A 131 6.33 -9.93 -19.28
C ILE A 131 5.92 -9.17 -20.54
N GLU A 132 5.03 -8.20 -20.39
CA GLU A 132 4.44 -7.46 -21.50
C GLU A 132 4.19 -6.00 -21.11
N ASN A 133 4.24 -5.10 -22.09
CA ASN A 133 3.90 -3.68 -21.90
C ASN A 133 4.68 -2.97 -20.77
N GLY A 134 5.93 -3.39 -20.52
CA GLY A 134 6.77 -2.83 -19.46
C GLY A 134 6.45 -3.32 -18.04
N TYR A 135 5.65 -4.39 -17.91
CA TYR A 135 5.34 -5.01 -16.62
C TYR A 135 5.49 -6.53 -16.63
N ALA A 136 5.99 -7.08 -15.54
CA ALA A 136 5.97 -8.50 -15.23
C ALA A 136 4.77 -8.82 -14.31
N LYS A 137 3.87 -9.70 -14.77
CA LYS A 137 2.67 -10.08 -14.01
C LYS A 137 2.96 -11.25 -13.08
N LEU A 138 2.88 -11.03 -11.77
CA LEU A 138 2.92 -12.06 -10.73
C LEU A 138 1.51 -12.31 -10.20
N ILE A 139 0.98 -13.50 -10.44
CA ILE A 139 -0.32 -13.91 -9.90
C ILE A 139 -0.08 -14.54 -8.54
N VAL A 140 -0.75 -14.00 -7.52
CA VAL A 140 -0.62 -14.45 -6.12
C VAL A 140 -1.83 -15.27 -5.71
N ILE A 141 -3.03 -14.80 -6.06
CA ILE A 141 -4.29 -15.53 -5.91
C ILE A 141 -4.96 -15.58 -7.28
N HIS A 142 -5.17 -16.79 -7.78
CA HIS A 142 -5.74 -17.04 -9.08
C HIS A 142 -7.27 -17.03 -9.04
N PHE A 143 -7.88 -16.19 -9.88
CA PHE A 143 -9.32 -15.99 -9.93
C PHE A 143 -10.12 -17.29 -10.15
N GLN A 144 -9.58 -18.20 -10.96
CA GLN A 144 -10.23 -19.48 -11.26
C GLN A 144 -9.95 -20.58 -10.23
N ASN A 145 -9.02 -20.38 -9.29
CA ASN A 145 -8.67 -21.37 -8.28
C ASN A 145 -9.28 -20.99 -6.93
N SER A 146 -10.49 -21.48 -6.65
CA SER A 146 -11.20 -21.19 -5.41
C SER A 146 -10.48 -21.66 -4.14
N ALA A 147 -9.55 -22.60 -4.23
CA ALA A 147 -8.74 -23.04 -3.09
C ALA A 147 -7.73 -21.99 -2.62
N GLU A 148 -7.40 -21.01 -3.47
CA GLU A 148 -6.50 -19.90 -3.12
C GLU A 148 -7.24 -18.68 -2.55
N HIS A 149 -8.58 -18.69 -2.57
CA HIS A 149 -9.38 -17.54 -2.14
C HIS A 149 -9.36 -17.42 -0.62
N LEU A 150 -9.32 -16.17 -0.13
CA LEU A 150 -9.14 -15.88 1.30
C LEU A 150 -10.21 -14.93 1.80
N PRO A 151 -10.84 -15.18 2.96
CA PRO A 151 -11.74 -14.24 3.59
C PRO A 151 -10.97 -13.05 4.17
N LEU A 152 -11.59 -11.88 4.14
CA LEU A 152 -11.22 -10.74 4.97
C LEU A 152 -11.96 -10.84 6.30
N VAL A 153 -11.20 -10.75 7.39
CA VAL A 153 -11.76 -10.79 8.74
C VAL A 153 -12.43 -9.45 9.06
N GLY A 154 -13.72 -9.51 9.37
CA GLY A 154 -14.51 -8.36 9.81
C GLY A 154 -14.81 -7.36 8.70
N LYS A 155 -15.29 -6.17 9.10
CA LYS A 155 -15.71 -5.12 8.15
C LYS A 155 -14.53 -4.21 7.80
N VAL A 156 -14.30 -4.00 6.51
CA VAL A 156 -13.28 -3.08 6.02
C VAL A 156 -13.73 -1.63 6.25
N GLY A 157 -12.98 -0.90 7.08
CA GLY A 157 -13.23 0.51 7.32
C GLY A 157 -12.14 1.18 8.14
N LEU A 158 -11.87 2.45 7.84
CA LEU A 158 -10.82 3.24 8.48
C LEU A 158 -11.41 4.00 9.66
N SER A 159 -11.08 3.58 10.88
CA SER A 159 -11.56 4.24 12.10
C SER A 159 -10.70 5.45 12.42
N TRP A 160 -11.34 6.57 12.77
CA TRP A 160 -10.67 7.79 13.20
C TRP A 160 -11.29 8.32 14.48
N ARG A 161 -10.50 9.04 15.26
CA ARG A 161 -10.91 9.63 16.53
C ARG A 161 -10.19 10.95 16.75
N THR A 162 -10.93 11.89 17.31
CA THR A 162 -10.49 13.16 17.88
C THR A 162 -10.88 13.18 19.36
N ASP A 163 -10.58 14.25 20.08
CA ASP A 163 -10.95 14.37 21.50
C ASP A 163 -12.47 14.36 21.73
N VAL A 164 -13.27 14.73 20.72
CA VAL A 164 -14.72 14.94 20.85
C VAL A 164 -15.55 14.03 19.94
N PHE A 165 -15.00 13.61 18.80
CA PHE A 165 -15.69 12.79 17.82
C PHE A 165 -14.88 11.56 17.43
N ASP A 166 -15.60 10.49 17.14
CA ASP A 166 -15.09 9.32 16.43
C ASP A 166 -15.98 8.99 15.23
N GLY A 167 -15.42 8.21 14.32
CA GLY A 167 -16.09 7.74 13.14
C GLY A 167 -15.34 6.61 12.46
N CYS A 168 -15.97 6.04 11.45
CA CYS A 168 -15.39 4.99 10.62
C CYS A 168 -15.77 5.24 9.16
N ILE A 169 -14.76 5.35 8.32
CA ILE A 169 -14.92 5.52 6.88
C ILE A 169 -14.95 4.14 6.26
N LYS A 170 -16.12 3.74 5.78
CA LYS A 170 -16.32 2.41 5.18
C LYS A 170 -15.45 2.23 3.94
N SER A 171 -15.10 0.98 3.64
CA SER A 171 -14.37 0.60 2.42
C SER A 171 -12.98 1.22 2.29
N CYS A 172 -12.43 1.80 3.37
CA CYS A 172 -11.08 2.35 3.41
C CYS A 172 -10.25 1.57 4.42
N ALA A 173 -8.98 1.33 4.11
CA ALA A 173 -8.03 0.65 4.98
C ALA A 173 -6.60 1.12 4.68
N VAL A 174 -5.65 0.67 5.47
CA VAL A 174 -4.22 0.74 5.13
C VAL A 174 -3.78 -0.62 4.62
N MET A 175 -3.05 -0.61 3.51
CA MET A 175 -2.41 -1.79 2.93
C MET A 175 -0.90 -1.65 3.08
N ASP A 176 -0.31 -2.62 3.78
CA ASP A 176 1.12 -2.81 3.87
C ASP A 176 1.53 -3.95 2.95
N LEU A 177 2.59 -3.73 2.18
CA LEU A 177 3.15 -4.72 1.28
C LEU A 177 4.66 -4.80 1.45
N THR A 178 5.16 -6.01 1.59
CA THR A 178 6.59 -6.34 1.43
C THR A 178 6.73 -7.49 0.45
N LEU A 179 7.29 -7.20 -0.71
CA LEU A 179 7.72 -8.19 -1.68
C LEU A 179 9.22 -8.40 -1.54
N LEU A 180 9.63 -9.62 -1.25
CA LEU A 180 11.02 -10.07 -1.21
C LEU A 180 11.38 -10.76 -2.53
N ASP A 181 12.61 -10.53 -3.01
CA ASP A 181 13.18 -11.30 -4.12
C ASP A 181 13.61 -12.71 -3.70
N GLU A 182 14.17 -13.47 -4.64
CA GLU A 182 14.71 -14.82 -4.42
C GLU A 182 15.80 -14.90 -3.34
N TYR A 183 16.55 -13.80 -3.13
CA TYR A 183 17.58 -13.68 -2.12
C TYR A 183 17.05 -13.15 -0.79
N ARG A 184 15.72 -13.05 -0.65
CA ARG A 184 15.00 -12.51 0.50
C ARG A 184 15.31 -11.04 0.80
N LYS A 185 15.78 -10.29 -0.19
CA LYS A 185 15.96 -8.85 -0.07
C LYS A 185 14.64 -8.14 -0.38
N PRO A 186 14.30 -7.08 0.37
CA PRO A 186 13.11 -6.28 0.09
C PRO A 186 13.18 -5.64 -1.30
N PHE A 187 12.43 -6.21 -2.24
CA PHE A 187 12.35 -5.75 -3.63
C PHE A 187 11.36 -4.61 -3.80
N TRP A 188 10.20 -4.67 -3.14
CA TRP A 188 9.18 -3.61 -3.16
C TRP A 188 8.44 -3.55 -1.82
N CYS A 189 8.43 -2.36 -1.21
CA CYS A 189 7.75 -2.12 0.06
C CYS A 189 6.95 -0.82 0.03
N PHE A 190 5.73 -0.84 0.53
CA PHE A 190 4.95 0.37 0.80
C PHE A 190 3.96 0.16 1.95
N SER A 191 3.49 1.28 2.49
CA SER A 191 2.35 1.38 3.40
C SER A 191 1.50 2.52 2.86
N SER A 192 0.29 2.22 2.42
CA SER A 192 -0.57 3.21 1.77
C SER A 192 -2.01 3.04 2.19
N PRO A 193 -2.75 4.14 2.39
CA PRO A 193 -4.19 4.03 2.42
C PRO A 193 -4.72 3.54 1.07
N VAL A 194 -5.77 2.73 1.14
CA VAL A 194 -6.44 2.16 -0.02
C VAL A 194 -7.95 2.23 0.16
N CYS A 195 -8.66 2.28 -0.96
CA CYS A 195 -10.11 2.28 -1.00
C CYS A 195 -10.60 1.12 -1.85
N MET A 196 -11.57 0.39 -1.30
CA MET A 196 -12.32 -0.64 -1.98
C MET A 196 -13.44 0.00 -2.77
N ARG A 197 -13.38 -0.15 -4.10
CA ARG A 197 -14.34 0.45 -5.04
C ARG A 197 -15.20 -0.64 -5.66
N PRO A 198 -16.50 -0.40 -5.92
CA PRO A 198 -17.29 -1.32 -6.73
C PRO A 198 -16.65 -1.53 -8.09
N SER A 199 -16.57 -2.78 -8.52
CA SER A 199 -16.09 -3.18 -9.84
C SER A 199 -17.25 -3.81 -10.61
N PRO A 200 -17.38 -3.59 -11.94
CA PRO A 200 -18.27 -4.40 -12.74
C PRO A 200 -17.88 -5.88 -12.63
N SER A 201 -18.87 -6.76 -12.57
CA SER A 201 -18.68 -8.20 -12.42
C SER A 201 -17.82 -8.73 -13.58
N PRO A 202 -16.72 -9.45 -13.31
CA PRO A 202 -15.90 -10.01 -14.37
C PRO A 202 -16.70 -11.06 -15.14
N SER A 203 -16.78 -10.89 -16.47
CA SER A 203 -17.36 -11.88 -17.36
C SER A 203 -16.46 -13.12 -17.41
N GLY A 204 -16.87 -14.22 -16.78
CA GLY A 204 -16.23 -15.53 -16.93
C GLY A 204 -15.55 -16.13 -15.68
N GLY A 205 -15.92 -15.68 -14.49
CA GLY A 205 -15.46 -16.28 -13.22
C GLY A 205 -16.30 -17.43 -12.68
N PRO A 206 -15.85 -18.09 -11.60
CA PRO A 206 -16.73 -18.95 -10.81
C PRO A 206 -18.00 -18.17 -10.46
N HIS A 207 -19.15 -18.84 -10.43
CA HIS A 207 -20.46 -18.25 -10.16
C HIS A 207 -20.57 -17.70 -8.72
N PHE A 208 -19.81 -16.66 -8.39
CA PHE A 208 -20.04 -15.85 -7.22
C PHE A 208 -21.19 -14.90 -7.56
N ALA A 209 -22.34 -15.11 -6.93
CA ALA A 209 -23.53 -14.29 -7.14
C ALA A 209 -23.46 -12.91 -6.44
N GLY A 210 -22.32 -12.59 -5.82
CA GLY A 210 -22.13 -11.41 -4.98
C GLY A 210 -21.62 -10.18 -5.72
N GLU A 211 -21.78 -9.02 -5.07
CA GLU A 211 -21.19 -7.76 -5.52
C GLU A 211 -19.66 -7.84 -5.55
N THR A 212 -19.07 -7.30 -6.62
CA THR A 212 -17.62 -7.33 -6.84
C THR A 212 -16.97 -5.99 -6.56
N TYR A 213 -15.78 -6.04 -5.99
CA TYR A 213 -15.02 -4.88 -5.58
C TYR A 213 -13.56 -5.00 -6.03
N CYS A 214 -12.88 -3.86 -6.19
CA CYS A 214 -11.45 -3.80 -6.44
C CYS A 214 -10.73 -2.90 -5.45
N ILE A 215 -9.50 -3.27 -5.12
CA ILE A 215 -8.54 -2.43 -4.42
C ILE A 215 -7.32 -2.34 -5.31
N GLU A 216 -6.89 -1.11 -5.61
CA GLU A 216 -5.73 -0.83 -6.44
C GLU A 216 -4.77 0.11 -5.72
N HIS A 217 -3.48 -0.21 -5.79
CA HIS A 217 -2.39 0.69 -5.41
C HIS A 217 -1.35 0.71 -6.53
N LYS A 218 -0.82 1.89 -6.84
CA LYS A 218 0.19 2.07 -7.89
C LYS A 218 1.25 3.06 -7.45
N ASP A 219 2.51 2.69 -7.66
CA ASP A 219 3.66 3.56 -7.48
C ASP A 219 4.69 3.36 -8.62
N ALA A 220 5.91 3.88 -8.44
CA ALA A 220 6.97 3.70 -9.43
C ALA A 220 7.48 2.26 -9.54
N ALA A 221 7.21 1.40 -8.57
CA ALA A 221 7.60 0.00 -8.59
C ALA A 221 6.67 -0.85 -9.42
N GLY A 222 5.38 -0.53 -9.39
CA GLY A 222 4.37 -1.38 -9.98
C GLY A 222 2.96 -1.07 -9.49
N THR A 223 2.08 -2.02 -9.76
CA THR A 223 0.66 -1.97 -9.39
C THR A 223 0.27 -3.22 -8.63
N VAL A 224 -0.46 -3.06 -7.53
CA VAL A 224 -1.17 -4.12 -6.83
C VAL A 224 -2.63 -4.06 -7.24
N HIS A 225 -3.17 -5.19 -7.67
CA HIS A 225 -4.59 -5.34 -8.01
C HIS A 225 -5.20 -6.44 -7.17
N VAL A 226 -6.21 -6.09 -6.36
CA VAL A 226 -6.98 -7.04 -5.54
C VAL A 226 -8.42 -7.01 -6.00
N GLN A 227 -9.00 -8.17 -6.26
CA GLN A 227 -10.42 -8.33 -6.53
C GLN A 227 -11.08 -9.06 -5.37
N LEU A 228 -12.22 -8.52 -4.93
CA LEU A 228 -13.02 -9.05 -3.85
C LEU A 228 -14.46 -9.30 -4.28
N VAL A 229 -15.08 -10.26 -3.62
CA VAL A 229 -16.51 -10.58 -3.73
C VAL A 229 -17.11 -10.47 -2.33
N TRP A 230 -18.27 -9.82 -2.22
CA TRP A 230 -19.10 -9.90 -1.03
C TRP A 230 -19.96 -11.17 -1.06
N LEU A 231 -19.85 -12.04 -0.06
CA LEU A 231 -20.73 -13.19 0.11
C LEU A 231 -21.81 -12.86 1.14
N GLU A 232 -23.07 -12.86 0.71
CA GLU A 232 -24.21 -12.56 1.58
C GLU A 232 -24.44 -13.67 2.62
N GLU A 233 -24.12 -14.92 2.27
CA GLU A 233 -24.36 -16.08 3.15
C GLU A 233 -23.47 -16.07 4.39
N THR A 234 -22.23 -15.58 4.26
CA THR A 234 -21.26 -15.51 5.36
C THR A 234 -21.06 -14.11 5.90
N GLU A 235 -21.66 -13.09 5.27
CA GLU A 235 -21.45 -11.67 5.57
C GLU A 235 -19.96 -11.24 5.56
N GLU A 236 -19.19 -11.79 4.62
CA GLU A 236 -17.74 -11.59 4.54
C GLU A 236 -17.29 -11.24 3.12
N TYR A 237 -16.18 -10.49 3.03
CA TYR A 237 -15.49 -10.27 1.76
C TYR A 237 -14.49 -11.39 1.52
N PHE A 238 -14.43 -11.90 0.30
CA PHE A 238 -13.41 -12.85 -0.14
C PHE A 238 -12.51 -12.21 -1.18
N ILE A 239 -11.20 -12.30 -0.98
CA ILE A 239 -10.21 -12.02 -2.02
C ILE A 239 -10.22 -13.20 -2.98
N VAL A 240 -10.71 -12.94 -4.19
CA VAL A 240 -10.79 -13.92 -5.26
C VAL A 240 -9.65 -13.77 -6.27
N SER A 241 -9.00 -12.61 -6.33
CA SER A 241 -7.78 -12.44 -7.12
C SER A 241 -6.83 -11.43 -6.48
N LEU A 242 -5.54 -11.72 -6.54
CA LEU A 242 -4.45 -10.83 -6.14
C LEU A 242 -3.34 -10.94 -7.17
N VAL A 243 -3.01 -9.82 -7.80
CA VAL A 243 -2.01 -9.75 -8.87
C VAL A 243 -1.09 -8.56 -8.65
N LEU A 244 0.21 -8.79 -8.78
CA LEU A 244 1.22 -7.74 -8.80
C LEU A 244 1.72 -7.54 -10.24
N TYR A 245 1.79 -6.29 -10.67
CA TYR A 245 2.40 -5.90 -11.95
C TYR A 245 3.67 -5.12 -11.64
N LEU A 246 4.82 -5.78 -11.74
CA LEU A 246 6.12 -5.18 -11.44
C LEU A 246 6.67 -4.46 -12.66
N SER A 247 7.18 -3.24 -12.51
CA SER A 247 7.82 -2.51 -13.59
C SER A 247 9.09 -3.23 -14.07
N THR A 248 9.21 -3.47 -15.38
CA THR A 248 10.43 -4.03 -15.96
C THR A 248 11.63 -3.10 -15.76
N ALA A 249 11.42 -1.78 -15.76
CA ALA A 249 12.48 -0.82 -15.46
C ALA A 249 13.06 -1.02 -14.05
N ARG A 250 12.22 -1.34 -13.05
CA ARG A 250 12.68 -1.67 -11.70
C ARG A 250 13.41 -3.00 -11.66
N ILE A 251 12.86 -4.03 -12.32
CA ILE A 251 13.46 -5.37 -12.39
C ILE A 251 14.85 -5.28 -13.04
N ASN A 252 14.94 -4.65 -14.20
CA ASN A 252 16.18 -4.46 -14.95
C ASN A 252 17.24 -3.72 -14.11
N ARG A 253 16.83 -2.70 -13.35
CA ARG A 253 17.73 -2.01 -12.42
C ARG A 253 18.15 -2.87 -11.22
N TRP A 254 17.29 -3.76 -10.75
CA TRP A 254 17.55 -4.60 -9.56
C TRP A 254 18.44 -5.80 -9.88
N PHE A 255 18.22 -6.43 -11.04
CA PHE A 255 18.94 -7.65 -11.43
C PHE A 255 19.98 -7.44 -12.54
N GLY A 256 20.09 -6.22 -13.07
CA GLY A 256 21.00 -5.93 -14.19
C GLY A 256 20.57 -6.62 -15.50
N THR A 257 19.28 -6.89 -15.66
CA THR A 257 18.68 -7.56 -16.83
C THR A 257 18.16 -6.56 -17.88
N GLU A 258 17.73 -7.09 -19.04
CA GLU A 258 17.07 -6.32 -20.11
C GLU A 258 15.77 -7.03 -20.57
N TYR A 259 14.79 -7.08 -19.66
CA TYR A 259 13.42 -7.51 -19.96
C TYR A 259 12.60 -6.44 -20.67
#